data_AF-A0A1S9AFQ7-F1
#
_entry.id   AF-A0A1S9AFQ7-F1
#
_cell.length_a   1.000
_cell.length_b   1.000
_cell.length_c   1.000
_cell.angle_alpha   90.00
_cell.angle_beta   90.00
_cell.angle_gamma   90.00
#
_symmetry.space_group_name_H-M   'P 1'
#
loop_
_entity.id
_entity.type
_entity.pdbx_description
1 polymer ?
#
loop_
_entity_poly.entity_id
_entity_poly.type
_entity_poly.pdbx_seq_one_letter_code
_entity_poly.pdbx_strand_id
1 'polypeptide(L)'
;MTQEHWSTRLAATLQANQQPTYELLEESLQGLLQDHNNLKAVAKDISKTLGEIVFARMQGDTEGALQRVDEVIAKNVVVRVAEPETKH
;
A
#
# COMPACT_ATOMS: atom_id res chain seq x y z
N MET A 1 -14.58 15.02 9.67
CA MET A 1 -15.14 13.69 9.95
C MET A 1 -14.36 12.71 9.10
N THR A 2 -13.46 11.94 9.70
CA THR A 2 -12.69 10.91 9.00
C THR A 2 -13.62 9.74 8.72
N GLN A 3 -13.91 9.48 7.45
CA GLN A 3 -14.76 8.36 7.04
C GLN A 3 -14.02 7.05 7.36
N GLU A 4 -14.66 6.17 8.12
CA GLU A 4 -14.05 4.93 8.58
C GLU A 4 -13.92 3.93 7.41
N HIS A 5 -12.72 3.35 7.26
CA HIS A 5 -12.39 2.43 6.15
C HIS A 5 -13.38 1.25 6.10
N TRP A 6 -13.75 0.79 4.89
CA TRP A 6 -14.73 -0.28 4.67
C TRP A 6 -14.41 -1.53 5.52
N SER A 7 -13.11 -1.86 5.64
CA SER A 7 -12.63 -3.03 6.38
C SER A 7 -12.94 -2.95 7.87
N THR A 8 -12.88 -1.76 8.46
CA THR A 8 -13.13 -1.56 9.89
C THR A 8 -14.61 -1.72 10.21
N ARG A 9 -15.48 -1.16 9.36
CA ARG A 9 -16.93 -1.28 9.50
C ARG A 9 -17.41 -2.72 9.32
N LEU A 10 -16.93 -3.40 8.28
CA LEU A 10 -17.25 -4.82 8.08
C LEU A 10 -16.78 -5.69 9.26
N ALA A 11 -15.55 -5.45 9.74
CA ALA A 11 -15.01 -6.18 10.89
C ALA A 11 -15.87 -5.97 12.15
N ALA A 12 -16.28 -4.73 12.44
CA ALA A 12 -17.15 -4.42 13.57
C ALA A 12 -18.51 -5.13 13.48
N THR A 13 -19.14 -5.13 12.30
CA THR A 13 -20.42 -5.83 12.09
C THR A 13 -20.29 -7.34 12.33
N LEU A 14 -19.23 -7.96 11.81
CA LEU A 14 -18.99 -9.39 12.00
C LEU A 14 -18.66 -9.73 13.47
N GLN A 15 -17.87 -8.89 14.15
CA GLN A 15 -17.57 -9.05 15.58
C GLN A 15 -18.81 -8.94 16.47
N ALA A 16 -19.77 -8.10 16.08
CA ALA A 16 -21.05 -7.98 16.76
C ALA A 16 -22.02 -9.16 16.47
N ASN A 17 -21.60 -10.21 15.73
CA ASN A 17 -22.45 -11.28 15.24
C ASN A 17 -23.68 -10.78 14.44
N GLN A 18 -23.53 -9.61 13.81
CA GLN A 18 -24.57 -9.03 12.96
C GLN A 18 -24.35 -9.45 11.52
N GLN A 19 -25.45 -9.65 10.79
CA GLN A 19 -25.38 -9.90 9.36
C GLN A 19 -25.10 -8.58 8.63
N PRO A 20 -24.04 -8.51 7.78
CA PRO A 20 -23.77 -7.33 6.97
C PRO A 20 -24.93 -7.01 6.04
N THR A 21 -25.22 -5.72 5.86
CA THR A 21 -26.16 -5.28 4.84
C THR A 21 -25.55 -5.48 3.45
N TYR A 22 -26.41 -5.58 2.43
CA TYR A 22 -25.94 -5.67 1.04
C TYR A 22 -25.07 -4.47 0.64
N GLU A 23 -25.46 -3.26 1.05
CA GLU A 23 -24.71 -2.03 0.83
C GLU A 23 -23.30 -2.09 1.43
N LEU A 24 -23.16 -2.59 2.66
CA LEU A 24 -21.86 -2.75 3.31
C LEU A 24 -20.99 -3.78 2.58
N LEU A 25 -21.58 -4.85 2.08
CA LEU A 25 -20.87 -5.86 1.29
C LEU A 25 -20.41 -5.31 -0.07
N GLU A 26 -21.26 -4.55 -0.76
CA GLU A 26 -20.92 -3.89 -2.03
C GLU A 26 -19.79 -2.89 -1.83
N GLU A 27 -19.89 -2.04 -0.81
CA GLU A 27 -18.82 -1.09 -0.45
C GLU A 27 -17.51 -1.82 -0.11
N SER A 28 -17.59 -2.89 0.66
CA SER A 28 -16.40 -3.69 1.03
C SER A 28 -15.77 -4.34 -0.20
N LEU A 29 -16.56 -4.82 -1.15
CA LEU A 29 -16.06 -5.39 -2.40
C LEU A 29 -15.38 -4.32 -3.26
N GLN A 30 -15.99 -3.15 -3.40
CA GLN A 30 -15.40 -2.03 -4.15
C GLN A 30 -14.09 -1.56 -3.51
N GLY A 31 -14.06 -1.43 -2.18
CA GLY A 31 -12.86 -1.11 -1.43
C GLY A 31 -11.75 -2.15 -1.61
N LEU A 32 -12.08 -3.44 -1.51
CA LEU A 32 -11.12 -4.53 -1.72
C LEU A 32 -10.59 -4.55 -3.16
N LEU A 33 -11.44 -4.28 -4.16
CA LEU A 33 -11.01 -4.16 -5.56
C LEU A 33 -10.05 -2.98 -5.76
N GLN A 34 -10.34 -1.84 -5.14
CA GLN A 34 -9.47 -0.67 -5.17
C GLN A 34 -8.11 -0.99 -4.53
N ASP A 35 -8.10 -1.59 -3.35
CA ASP A 35 -6.88 -1.99 -2.64
C ASP A 35 -6.06 -3.00 -3.45
N HIS A 36 -6.72 -4.01 -4.03
CA HIS A 36 -6.07 -4.97 -4.92
C HIS A 36 -5.44 -4.30 -6.15
N ASN A 37 -6.15 -3.35 -6.78
CA ASN A 37 -5.62 -2.61 -7.93
C ASN A 37 -4.42 -1.73 -7.55
N ASN A 38 -4.47 -1.10 -6.38
CA ASN A 38 -3.36 -0.32 -5.83
C ASN A 38 -2.14 -1.21 -5.58
N LEU A 39 -2.33 -2.38 -4.95
CA LEU A 39 -1.26 -3.37 -4.74
C LEU A 39 -0.66 -3.85 -6.06
N LYS A 40 -1.49 -4.11 -7.07
CA LYS A 40 -1.03 -4.50 -8.41
C LYS A 40 -0.20 -3.41 -9.08
N ALA A 41 -0.60 -2.14 -8.93
CA ALA A 41 0.15 -1.01 -9.46
C ALA A 41 1.53 -0.89 -8.77
N VAL A 42 1.57 -0.98 -7.45
CA VAL A 42 2.83 -0.96 -6.67
C VAL A 42 3.73 -2.14 -7.05
N ALA A 43 3.20 -3.36 -7.14
CA ALA A 43 3.97 -4.54 -7.53
C ALA A 43 4.57 -4.40 -8.95
N LYS A 44 3.82 -3.81 -9.88
CA LYS A 44 4.31 -3.49 -11.23
C LYS A 44 5.45 -2.48 -11.20
N ASP A 45 5.32 -1.42 -10.41
CA ASP A 45 6.35 -0.38 -10.27
C ASP A 45 7.64 -0.96 -9.67
N ILE A 46 7.53 -1.76 -8.60
CA ILE A 46 8.69 -2.46 -8.00
C ILE A 46 9.37 -3.37 -9.03
N SER A 47 8.59 -4.16 -9.77
CA SER A 47 9.15 -5.08 -10.78
C SER A 47 9.90 -4.34 -11.89
N LYS A 48 9.36 -3.19 -12.34
CA LYS A 48 10.02 -2.35 -13.34
C LYS A 48 11.37 -1.86 -12.84
N THR A 49 11.43 -1.32 -11.62
CA THR A 49 12.68 -0.79 -11.07
C THR A 49 13.70 -1.90 -10.81
N LEU A 50 13.28 -3.08 -10.35
CA LEU A 50 14.20 -4.22 -10.22
C LEU A 50 14.86 -4.56 -11.57
N GLY A 51 14.08 -4.56 -12.66
CA GLY A 51 14.62 -4.75 -14.00
C GLY A 51 15.64 -3.67 -14.39
N GLU A 52 15.36 -2.42 -14.04
CA GLU A 52 16.25 -1.29 -14.30
C GLU A 52 17.54 -1.32 -13.46
N ILE A 53 17.46 -1.73 -12.19
CA ILE A 53 18.61 -1.94 -11.30
C ILE A 53 19.51 -3.04 -11.86
N VAL A 54 18.92 -4.17 -12.28
CA VAL A 54 19.66 -5.27 -12.90
C VAL A 54 20.35 -4.78 -14.18
N PHE A 55 19.66 -3.99 -15.01
CA PHE A 55 20.23 -3.43 -16.22
C PHE A 55 21.42 -2.49 -15.94
N ALA A 56 21.28 -1.55 -15.00
CA ALA A 56 22.37 -0.66 -14.59
C ALA A 56 23.58 -1.46 -14.08
N ARG A 57 23.34 -2.49 -13.25
CA ARG A 57 24.40 -3.37 -12.77
C ARG A 57 25.10 -4.16 -13.89
N MET A 58 24.37 -4.65 -14.89
CA MET A 58 24.97 -5.32 -16.06
C MET A 58 25.86 -4.38 -16.89
N GLN A 59 25.57 -3.08 -16.87
CA GLN A 59 26.39 -2.06 -17.53
C GLN A 59 27.57 -1.56 -16.69
N GLY A 60 27.72 -2.05 -15.46
CA GLY A 60 28.73 -1.57 -14.51
C GLY A 60 28.36 -0.24 -13.82
N ASP A 61 27.16 0.29 -14.06
CA ASP A 61 26.67 1.52 -13.46
C ASP A 61 26.07 1.25 -12.06
N THR A 62 26.95 1.20 -11.06
CA THR A 62 26.55 0.89 -9.68
C THR A 62 25.86 2.07 -9.00
N GLU A 63 26.23 3.30 -9.33
CA GLU A 63 25.61 4.51 -8.78
C GLU A 63 24.18 4.69 -9.31
N GLY A 64 23.96 4.51 -10.62
CA GLY A 64 22.64 4.54 -11.22
C GLY A 64 21.73 3.41 -10.73
N ALA A 65 22.29 2.25 -10.36
CA ALA A 65 21.54 1.18 -9.71
C ALA A 65 21.05 1.58 -8.30
N LEU A 66 21.89 2.23 -7.50
CA LEU A 66 21.54 2.69 -6.14
C LEU A 66 20.51 3.81 -6.17
N GLN A 67 20.65 4.80 -7.06
CA GLN A 67 19.70 5.90 -7.18
C GLN A 67 18.28 5.41 -7.49
N ARG A 68 18.14 4.37 -8.33
CA ARG A 68 16.83 3.76 -8.65
C ARG A 68 16.20 3.02 -7.47
N VAL A 69 17.02 2.42 -6.59
CA VAL A 69 16.53 1.83 -5.34
C VAL A 69 15.90 2.91 -4.46
N ASP A 70 16.59 4.04 -4.29
CA ASP A 70 16.11 5.17 -3.47
C ASP A 70 14.80 5.75 -4.02
N GLU A 71 14.67 5.88 -5.34
CA GLU A 71 13.44 6.35 -5.99
C GLU A 71 12.23 5.44 -5.72
N VAL A 72 12.43 4.11 -5.69
CA VAL A 72 11.35 3.17 -5.36
C VAL A 72 10.93 3.27 -3.91
N ILE A 73 11.90 3.38 -3.00
CA ILE A 73 11.62 3.54 -1.58
C ILE A 73 10.83 4.83 -1.38
N ALA A 74 11.30 5.95 -1.93
CA ALA A 74 10.61 7.23 -1.83
C ALA A 74 9.18 7.20 -2.40
N LYS A 75 8.97 6.49 -3.50
CA LYS A 75 7.66 6.44 -4.18
C LYS A 75 6.67 5.47 -3.54
N ASN A 76 7.13 4.35 -2.99
CA ASN A 76 6.26 3.23 -2.59
C ASN A 76 6.27 2.94 -1.09
N VAL A 77 7.26 3.43 -0.33
CA VAL A 77 7.35 3.22 1.11
C VAL A 77 6.86 4.46 1.83
N VAL A 78 5.66 4.39 2.38
CA VAL A 78 5.19 5.40 3.35
C VAL A 78 5.90 5.14 4.68
N VAL A 79 6.96 5.88 4.95
CA VAL A 79 7.58 5.90 6.28
C VAL A 79 6.62 6.65 7.22
N ARG A 80 5.84 5.89 8.00
CA ARG A 80 5.10 6.46 9.12
C ARG A 80 6.08 6.67 10.26
N VAL A 81 6.60 7.89 10.37
CA VAL A 81 7.31 8.31 11.59
C VAL A 81 6.23 8.41 12.68
N ALA A 82 6.25 7.47 13.63
CA ALA A 82 5.41 7.59 14.81
C ALA A 82 5.85 8.84 15.58
N GLU A 83 4.97 9.83 15.69
CA GLU A 83 5.21 10.98 16.56
C GLU A 83 5.40 10.47 18.00
N PRO A 84 6.43 10.94 18.73
CA PRO A 84 6.64 10.50 20.09
C PRO A 84 5.47 10.97 20.96
N GLU A 85 4.83 10.01 21.66
CA GLU A 85 3.80 10.30 22.65
C GLU A 85 4.33 11.29 23.69
N THR A 86 3.90 12.54 23.60
CA THR A 86 4.14 13.55 24.62
C THR A 86 3.23 13.23 25.80
N LYS A 87 3.77 12.51 26.78
CA LYS A 87 3.15 12.36 28.10
C LYS A 87 3.20 13.72 28.81
N HIS A 88 2.04 14.34 28.98
CA HIS A 88 1.82 15.41 29.95
C HIS A 88 1.24 14.83 31.25
#